data_AF-A0A496T927-F1
#
_entry.id   AF-A0A496T927-F1
#
_cell.length_a   1.000
_cell.length_b   1.000
_cell.length_c   1.000
_cell.angle_alpha   90.00
_cell.angle_beta   90.00
_cell.angle_gamma   90.00
#
_symmetry.space_group_name_H-M   'P 1'
#
loop_
_entity.id
_entity.type
_entity.pdbx_description
1 polymer ?
#
loop_
_entity_poly.entity_id
_entity_poly.type
_entity_poly.pdbx_seq_one_letter_code
_entity_poly.pdbx_strand_id
1 'polypeptide(L)'
;MKKFCPKAFWKSLMISRTTGFSLVEMIVVIAIVGVLAGVAARFLLSGFRIYNFVDQRKAAIHEARLALYWLNRDLRQVRDPDGVLVATATHVRYWNYFDEIVEYQYQDNEIERNGNTLASNVTNFQFSYQRSGGEMMEVPVSADSLSFIWNIIADFTVQIDDHSIRYHVLVHPRNY
;
A
#
# COMPACT_ATOMS: atom_id res chain seq x y z
N MET A 1 71.30 68.40 -22.61
CA MET A 1 70.75 67.55 -23.71
C MET A 1 69.67 66.61 -23.14
N LYS A 2 68.47 66.69 -23.72
CA LYS A 2 67.29 65.77 -23.73
C LYS A 2 67.00 64.87 -22.50
N LYS A 3 65.74 64.94 -22.02
CA LYS A 3 64.77 63.82 -21.93
C LYS A 3 63.40 64.36 -21.46
N PHE A 4 62.44 64.51 -22.38
CA PHE A 4 61.32 63.57 -22.59
C PHE A 4 60.39 63.46 -21.37
N CYS A 5 59.25 64.16 -21.43
CA CYS A 5 58.10 63.96 -20.55
C CYS A 5 57.09 63.06 -21.29
N PRO A 6 56.69 61.89 -20.75
CA PRO A 6 55.65 61.07 -21.36
C PRO A 6 54.31 61.20 -20.61
N LYS A 7 53.29 61.59 -21.38
CA LYS A 7 51.91 61.07 -21.40
C LYS A 7 51.14 61.03 -20.07
N ALA A 8 50.32 62.05 -19.85
CA ALA A 8 49.05 61.90 -19.15
C ALA A 8 47.96 61.58 -20.19
N PHE A 9 47.63 60.30 -20.36
CA PHE A 9 46.45 59.85 -21.10
C PHE A 9 45.56 59.08 -20.13
N TRP A 10 44.87 59.82 -19.27
CA TRP A 10 43.86 59.26 -18.38
C TRP A 10 42.64 58.92 -19.21
N LYS A 11 42.49 57.65 -19.54
CA LYS A 11 41.33 57.10 -20.24
C LYS A 11 40.14 57.16 -19.27
N SER A 12 39.25 58.12 -19.50
CA SER A 12 37.96 58.24 -18.83
C SER A 12 37.21 56.91 -18.89
N LEU A 13 37.04 56.26 -17.74
CA LEU A 13 36.12 55.14 -17.59
C LEU A 13 34.69 55.72 -17.61
N MET A 14 34.11 55.81 -18.80
CA MET A 14 32.67 56.07 -18.94
C MET A 14 31.91 54.90 -18.29
N ILE A 15 31.42 55.12 -17.08
CA ILE A 15 30.34 54.32 -16.50
C ILE A 15 29.10 54.61 -17.36
N SER A 16 28.66 53.66 -18.16
CA SER A 16 27.38 53.76 -18.86
C SER A 16 26.28 53.90 -17.82
N ARG A 17 25.41 54.91 -17.96
CA ARG A 17 24.21 55.04 -17.13
C ARG A 17 23.40 53.75 -17.28
N THR A 18 23.34 52.96 -16.23
CA THR A 18 22.38 51.87 -16.13
C THR A 18 21.00 52.50 -15.99
N THR A 19 20.10 52.22 -16.93
CA THR A 19 18.71 52.63 -16.84
C THR A 19 18.05 51.89 -15.68
N GLY A 20 17.54 52.63 -14.69
CA GLY A 20 16.80 52.06 -13.57
C GLY A 20 15.37 51.67 -13.97
N PHE A 21 14.80 50.70 -13.27
CA PHE A 21 13.42 50.25 -13.45
C PHE A 21 12.43 51.32 -12.94
N SER A 22 11.31 51.49 -13.66
CA SER A 22 10.22 52.37 -13.23
C SER A 22 9.43 51.73 -12.08
N LEU A 23 8.85 52.56 -11.20
CA LEU A 23 7.93 52.10 -10.15
C LEU A 23 6.74 51.33 -10.76
N VAL A 24 6.22 51.81 -11.89
CA VAL A 24 5.13 51.15 -12.63
C VAL A 24 5.57 49.77 -13.14
N GLU A 25 6.81 49.63 -13.58
CA GLU A 25 7.36 48.37 -14.07
C GLU A 25 7.44 47.34 -12.94
N MET A 26 7.85 47.75 -11.74
CA MET A 26 7.85 46.87 -10.57
C MET A 26 6.44 46.42 -10.15
N ILE A 27 5.44 47.31 -10.21
CA ILE A 27 4.04 46.95 -9.93
C ILE A 27 3.55 45.90 -10.93
N VAL A 28 3.82 46.10 -12.21
CA VAL A 28 3.40 45.18 -13.28
C VAL A 28 4.08 43.82 -13.12
N VAL A 29 5.38 43.79 -12.79
CA VAL A 29 6.11 42.53 -12.55
C VAL A 29 5.53 41.76 -11.37
N ILE A 30 5.27 42.40 -10.23
CA ILE A 30 4.71 41.73 -9.05
C ILE A 30 3.29 41.20 -9.35
N ALA A 31 2.49 41.96 -10.10
CA ALA A 31 1.17 41.52 -10.54
C ALA A 31 1.24 40.28 -11.44
N ILE A 32 2.14 40.28 -12.43
CA ILE A 32 2.34 39.13 -13.33
C ILE A 32 2.84 37.91 -12.55
N VAL A 33 3.82 38.07 -11.66
CA VAL A 33 4.33 36.98 -10.82
C VAL A 33 3.25 36.42 -9.92
N GLY A 34 2.37 37.25 -9.36
CA GLY A 34 1.22 36.80 -8.55
C GLY A 34 0.25 35.92 -9.35
N VAL A 35 -0.06 36.31 -10.59
CA VAL A 35 -0.90 35.51 -11.50
C VAL A 35 -0.22 34.17 -11.84
N LEU A 36 1.06 34.20 -12.19
CA LEU A 36 1.82 32.99 -12.52
C LEU A 36 1.95 32.05 -11.32
N ALA A 37 2.19 32.58 -10.12
CA ALA A 37 2.25 31.83 -8.88
C ALA A 37 0.91 31.16 -8.56
N GLY A 38 -0.21 31.86 -8.78
CA GLY A 38 -1.56 31.30 -8.60
C GLY A 38 -1.84 30.14 -9.55
N VAL A 39 -1.42 30.23 -10.81
CA VAL A 39 -1.53 29.13 -11.78
C VAL A 39 -0.64 27.95 -11.37
N ALA A 40 0.63 28.21 -11.03
CA ALA A 40 1.56 27.18 -10.59
C ALA A 40 1.09 26.44 -9.32
N ALA A 41 0.50 27.17 -8.36
CA ALA A 41 -0.05 26.58 -7.14
C ALA A 41 -1.17 25.57 -7.44
N ARG A 42 -2.06 25.87 -8.41
CA ARG A 42 -3.12 24.93 -8.82
C ARG A 42 -2.54 23.64 -9.42
N PHE A 43 -1.48 23.77 -10.23
CA PHE A 43 -0.79 22.60 -10.80
C PHE A 43 -0.15 21.73 -9.72
N LEU A 44 0.55 22.34 -8.75
CA LEU A 44 1.15 21.62 -7.64
C LEU A 44 0.10 20.90 -6.78
N LEU A 45 -0.98 21.58 -6.41
CA LEU A 45 -2.07 20.97 -5.63
C LEU A 45 -2.74 19.81 -6.36
N SER A 46 -2.86 19.89 -7.69
CA SER A 46 -3.39 18.81 -8.52
C SER A 46 -2.42 17.62 -8.57
N GLY A 47 -1.12 17.88 -8.71
CA GLY A 47 -0.08 16.84 -8.67
C GLY A 47 -0.02 16.10 -7.34
N PHE A 48 -0.12 16.82 -6.20
CA PHE A 48 -0.14 16.19 -4.88
C PHE A 48 -1.35 15.28 -4.66
N ARG A 49 -2.54 15.66 -5.15
CA ARG A 49 -3.75 14.81 -5.07
C ARG A 49 -3.57 13.50 -5.84
N ILE A 50 -2.98 13.56 -7.03
CA ILE A 50 -2.70 12.36 -7.86
C ILE A 50 -1.69 11.44 -7.15
N TYR A 51 -0.66 12.02 -6.54
CA TYR A 51 0.37 11.24 -5.84
C TYR A 51 -0.20 10.46 -4.65
N ASN A 52 -0.96 11.13 -3.78
CA ASN A 52 -1.54 10.49 -2.59
C ASN A 52 -2.53 9.36 -2.95
N PHE A 53 -3.29 9.55 -4.03
CA PHE A 53 -4.23 8.54 -4.53
C PHE A 53 -3.52 7.28 -5.03
N VAL A 54 -2.44 7.45 -5.78
CA VAL A 54 -1.64 6.31 -6.29
C VAL A 54 -0.97 5.55 -5.14
N ASP A 55 -0.57 6.24 -4.08
CA ASP A 55 0.10 5.62 -2.93
C ASP A 55 -0.84 4.74 -2.10
N GLN A 56 -2.03 5.24 -1.76
CA GLN A 56 -3.06 4.47 -1.03
C GLN A 56 -3.48 3.21 -1.80
N ARG A 57 -3.66 3.33 -3.11
CA ARG A 57 -3.97 2.18 -3.97
C ARG A 57 -2.84 1.14 -3.98
N LYS A 58 -1.58 1.58 -4.03
CA LYS A 58 -0.43 0.66 -3.96
C LYS A 58 -0.36 -0.05 -2.62
N ALA A 59 -0.62 0.66 -1.52
CA ALA A 59 -0.66 0.09 -0.18
C ALA A 59 -1.74 -1.02 -0.08
N ALA A 60 -2.98 -0.74 -0.48
CA ALA A 60 -4.06 -1.73 -0.44
C ALA A 60 -3.76 -2.99 -1.27
N ILE A 61 -3.16 -2.83 -2.46
CA ILE A 61 -2.74 -3.99 -3.28
C ILE A 61 -1.59 -4.76 -2.62
N HIS A 62 -0.66 -4.06 -2.00
CA HIS A 62 0.47 -4.68 -1.33
C HIS A 62 0.00 -5.51 -0.13
N GLU A 63 -0.86 -4.93 0.71
CA GLU A 63 -1.51 -5.61 1.84
C GLU A 63 -2.32 -6.83 1.38
N ALA A 64 -3.14 -6.70 0.34
CA ALA A 64 -3.89 -7.83 -0.21
C ALA A 64 -2.98 -8.99 -0.65
N ARG A 65 -1.84 -8.68 -1.28
CA ARG A 65 -0.83 -9.68 -1.67
C ARG A 65 -0.11 -10.27 -0.47
N LEU A 66 0.13 -9.47 0.56
CA LEU A 66 0.70 -9.92 1.82
C LEU A 66 -0.25 -10.94 2.47
N ALA A 67 -1.54 -10.60 2.63
CA ALA A 67 -2.57 -11.50 3.15
C ALA A 67 -2.63 -12.80 2.35
N LEU A 68 -2.67 -12.71 1.01
CA LEU A 68 -2.61 -13.87 0.11
C LEU A 68 -1.39 -14.76 0.37
N TYR A 69 -0.20 -14.15 0.44
CA TYR A 69 1.05 -14.86 0.66
C TYR A 69 1.05 -15.59 2.00
N TRP A 70 0.69 -14.90 3.08
CA TRP A 70 0.66 -15.50 4.42
C TRP A 70 -0.40 -16.58 4.53
N LEU A 71 -1.63 -16.36 4.05
CA LEU A 71 -2.67 -17.38 4.02
C LEU A 71 -2.21 -18.64 3.28
N ASN A 72 -1.64 -18.49 2.07
CA ASN A 72 -1.17 -19.66 1.32
C ASN A 72 -0.01 -20.37 2.04
N ARG A 73 0.96 -19.60 2.55
CA ARG A 73 2.16 -20.14 3.17
C ARG A 73 1.85 -20.85 4.49
N ASP A 74 1.09 -20.21 5.36
CA ASP A 74 0.91 -20.66 6.74
C ASP A 74 -0.14 -21.76 6.85
N LEU A 75 -1.21 -21.71 6.05
CA LEU A 75 -2.20 -22.80 6.04
C LEU A 75 -1.57 -24.12 5.56
N ARG A 76 -0.49 -24.07 4.77
CA ARG A 76 0.26 -25.27 4.38
C ARG A 76 1.05 -25.88 5.53
N GLN A 77 1.24 -25.13 6.62
CA GLN A 77 2.05 -25.49 7.76
C GLN A 77 1.25 -26.10 8.91
N VAL A 78 -0.06 -26.31 8.75
CA VAL A 78 -0.88 -27.04 9.74
C VAL A 78 -0.17 -28.37 10.06
N ARG A 79 0.00 -28.64 11.35
CA ARG A 79 0.91 -29.66 11.86
C ARG A 79 0.53 -31.08 11.43
N ASP A 80 -0.75 -31.41 11.54
CA ASP A 80 -1.36 -32.71 11.32
C ASP A 80 -2.90 -32.56 11.32
N PRO A 81 -3.69 -33.58 10.92
CA PRO A 81 -5.15 -33.48 10.87
C PRO A 81 -5.81 -33.08 12.19
N ASP A 82 -5.27 -33.51 13.33
CA ASP A 82 -5.78 -33.15 14.67
C ASP A 82 -5.26 -31.77 15.15
N GLY A 83 -4.45 -31.10 14.32
CA GLY A 83 -3.83 -29.81 14.62
C GLY A 83 -4.76 -28.60 14.49
N VAL A 84 -5.92 -28.73 13.84
CA VAL A 84 -6.91 -27.65 13.72
C VAL A 84 -7.76 -27.57 14.99
N LEU A 85 -7.84 -26.38 15.59
CA LEU A 85 -8.53 -26.12 16.86
C LEU A 85 -9.87 -25.40 16.66
N VAL A 86 -9.92 -24.50 15.68
CA VAL A 86 -11.11 -23.73 15.32
C VAL A 86 -11.19 -23.64 13.81
N ALA A 87 -12.38 -23.85 13.25
CA ALA A 87 -12.64 -23.75 11.83
C ALA A 87 -14.05 -23.19 11.59
N THR A 88 -14.15 -21.87 11.42
CA THR A 88 -15.39 -21.13 11.14
C THR A 88 -15.23 -20.34 9.84
N ALA A 89 -16.27 -19.63 9.40
CA ALA A 89 -16.22 -18.86 8.14
C ALA A 89 -15.27 -17.66 8.22
N THR A 90 -14.98 -17.14 9.42
CA THR A 90 -14.17 -15.93 9.60
C THR A 90 -13.00 -16.14 10.54
N HIS A 91 -12.84 -17.34 11.10
CA HIS A 91 -11.81 -17.63 12.09
C HIS A 91 -11.30 -19.06 11.94
N VAL A 92 -9.99 -19.20 11.77
CA VAL A 92 -9.29 -20.49 11.84
C VAL A 92 -8.14 -20.40 12.81
N ARG A 93 -7.97 -21.43 13.65
CA ARG A 93 -6.88 -21.53 14.61
C ARG A 93 -6.33 -22.94 14.60
N TYR A 94 -5.01 -23.08 14.57
CA TYR A 94 -4.35 -24.39 14.45
C TYR A 94 -2.91 -24.36 14.98
N TRP A 95 -2.37 -25.54 15.25
CA TRP A 95 -0.94 -25.75 15.49
C TRP A 95 -0.19 -25.85 14.17
N ASN A 96 0.91 -25.10 14.03
CA ASN A 96 1.83 -25.29 12.92
C ASN A 96 2.85 -26.41 13.23
N TYR A 97 3.65 -26.81 12.24
CA TYR A 97 4.70 -27.83 12.43
C TYR A 97 5.84 -27.44 13.40
N PHE A 98 5.88 -26.18 13.85
CA PHE A 98 6.79 -25.71 14.89
C PHE A 98 6.16 -25.73 16.29
N ASP A 99 4.97 -26.30 16.44
CA ASP A 99 4.18 -26.30 17.69
C ASP A 99 3.83 -24.88 18.19
N GLU A 100 3.61 -23.96 17.26
CA GLU A 100 3.10 -22.62 17.53
C GLU A 100 1.64 -22.50 17.10
N ILE A 101 0.86 -21.72 17.82
CA ILE A 101 -0.51 -21.41 17.44
C ILE A 101 -0.48 -20.32 16.38
N VAL A 102 -1.12 -20.61 15.24
CA VAL A 102 -1.45 -19.63 14.22
C VAL A 102 -2.96 -19.42 14.22
N GLU A 103 -3.36 -18.17 14.21
CA GLU A 103 -4.74 -17.73 14.27
C GLU A 103 -4.97 -16.69 13.18
N TYR A 104 -5.98 -16.92 12.34
CA TYR A 104 -6.48 -15.95 11.40
C TYR A 104 -7.91 -15.58 11.75
N GLN A 105 -8.19 -14.29 11.78
CA GLN A 105 -9.54 -13.77 12.06
C GLN A 105 -9.88 -12.70 11.03
N TYR A 106 -11.13 -12.69 10.59
CA TYR A 106 -11.72 -11.58 9.86
C TYR A 106 -12.71 -10.87 10.77
N GLN A 107 -12.37 -9.63 11.11
CA GLN A 107 -13.16 -8.73 11.93
C GLN A 107 -12.90 -7.29 11.48
N ASP A 108 -13.86 -6.40 11.68
CA ASP A 108 -13.72 -4.96 11.40
C ASP A 108 -13.20 -4.63 9.98
N ASN A 109 -13.60 -5.44 8.98
CA ASN A 109 -13.14 -5.33 7.58
C ASN A 109 -11.62 -5.53 7.39
N GLU A 110 -10.99 -6.25 8.32
CA GLU A 110 -9.58 -6.57 8.32
C GLU A 110 -9.34 -8.07 8.39
N ILE A 111 -8.31 -8.54 7.70
CA ILE A 111 -7.76 -9.89 7.89
C ILE A 111 -6.60 -9.77 8.86
N GLU A 112 -6.75 -10.37 10.03
CA GLU A 112 -5.72 -10.42 11.05
C GLU A 112 -5.03 -11.78 11.09
N ARG A 113 -3.74 -11.76 11.44
CA ARG A 113 -2.94 -12.93 11.79
C ARG A 113 -2.32 -12.72 13.16
N ASN A 114 -2.69 -13.55 14.12
CA ASN A 114 -2.26 -13.46 15.52
C ASN A 114 -2.42 -12.02 16.08
N GLY A 115 -3.54 -11.37 15.74
CA GLY A 115 -3.84 -9.99 16.15
C GLY A 115 -3.14 -8.88 15.35
N ASN A 116 -2.38 -9.21 14.30
CA ASN A 116 -1.77 -8.21 13.42
C ASN A 116 -2.55 -8.12 12.10
N THR A 117 -2.96 -6.92 11.73
CA THR A 117 -3.61 -6.64 10.44
C THR A 117 -2.66 -6.96 9.27
N LEU A 118 -3.11 -7.86 8.38
CA LEU A 118 -2.43 -8.18 7.12
C LEU A 118 -2.99 -7.39 5.95
N ALA A 119 -4.31 -7.15 5.97
CA ALA A 119 -4.99 -6.33 4.99
C ALA A 119 -6.24 -5.70 5.58
N SER A 120 -6.43 -4.41 5.28
CA SER A 120 -7.64 -3.65 5.61
C SER A 120 -8.53 -3.48 4.36
N ASN A 121 -9.71 -2.89 4.53
CA ASN A 121 -10.70 -2.66 3.45
C ASN A 121 -11.14 -3.95 2.73
N VAL A 122 -11.19 -5.05 3.48
CA VAL A 122 -11.70 -6.33 3.01
C VAL A 122 -13.21 -6.31 3.18
N THR A 123 -13.95 -6.43 2.09
CA THR A 123 -15.42 -6.30 2.08
C THR A 123 -16.15 -7.64 2.17
N ASN A 124 -15.45 -8.71 1.79
CA ASN A 124 -15.94 -10.07 1.91
C ASN A 124 -14.76 -10.96 2.28
N PHE A 125 -14.96 -11.87 3.21
CA PHE A 125 -13.99 -12.87 3.61
C PHE A 125 -14.73 -14.12 4.03
N GLN A 126 -14.27 -15.28 3.55
CA GLN A 126 -14.81 -16.55 3.96
C GLN A 126 -13.76 -17.65 3.90
N PHE A 127 -13.61 -18.37 5.01
CA PHE A 127 -13.05 -19.71 5.02
C PHE A 127 -14.11 -20.74 4.65
N SER A 128 -13.70 -21.72 3.87
CA SER A 128 -14.44 -22.95 3.62
C SER A 128 -13.53 -24.15 3.79
N TYR A 129 -14.11 -25.29 4.16
CA TYR A 129 -13.36 -26.50 4.44
C TYR A 129 -13.90 -27.64 3.60
N GLN A 130 -13.02 -28.50 3.12
CA GLN A 130 -13.36 -29.60 2.23
C GLN A 130 -12.80 -30.91 2.78
N ARG A 131 -13.54 -32.01 2.67
CA ARG A 131 -13.07 -33.37 2.95
C ARG A 131 -12.22 -33.92 1.79
N SER A 132 -11.52 -35.02 2.03
CA SER A 132 -10.67 -35.69 1.01
C SER A 132 -11.43 -36.06 -0.27
N GLY A 133 -12.73 -36.40 -0.16
CA GLY A 133 -13.60 -36.69 -1.30
C GLY A 133 -14.08 -35.47 -2.10
N GLY A 134 -13.68 -34.26 -1.70
CA GLY A 134 -14.07 -33.02 -2.35
C GLY A 134 -15.39 -32.41 -1.86
N GLU A 135 -16.03 -33.04 -0.87
CA GLU A 135 -17.26 -32.52 -0.26
C GLU A 135 -16.96 -31.32 0.64
N MET A 136 -17.75 -30.26 0.50
CA MET A 136 -17.67 -29.08 1.37
C MET A 136 -18.26 -29.41 2.74
N MET A 137 -17.57 -28.97 3.79
CA MET A 137 -18.00 -29.17 5.17
C MET A 137 -18.93 -28.03 5.60
N GLU A 138 -19.89 -28.35 6.47
CA GLU A 138 -20.68 -27.33 7.16
C GLU A 138 -19.77 -26.50 8.09
N VAL A 139 -20.05 -25.19 8.14
CA VAL A 139 -19.26 -24.21 8.90
C VAL A 139 -20.17 -23.56 9.95
N PRO A 140 -19.79 -23.52 11.24
CA PRO A 140 -18.51 -23.95 11.79
C PRO A 140 -18.33 -25.48 11.78
N VAL A 141 -17.10 -25.93 11.52
CA VAL A 141 -16.77 -27.36 11.55
C VAL A 141 -16.85 -27.83 13.00
N SER A 142 -17.68 -28.85 13.26
CA SER A 142 -17.81 -29.47 14.58
C SER A 142 -16.48 -30.04 15.06
N ALA A 143 -16.23 -30.01 16.37
CA ALA A 143 -15.00 -30.52 16.98
C ALA A 143 -14.65 -31.96 16.53
N ASP A 144 -15.65 -32.85 16.49
CA ASP A 144 -15.48 -34.25 16.06
C ASP A 144 -15.15 -34.42 14.57
N SER A 145 -15.23 -33.35 13.78
CA SER A 145 -14.94 -33.36 12.35
C SER A 145 -13.71 -32.56 11.93
N LEU A 146 -13.01 -31.89 12.86
CA LEU A 146 -11.84 -31.06 12.53
C LEU A 146 -10.74 -31.87 11.83
N SER A 147 -10.53 -33.13 12.24
CA SER A 147 -9.54 -34.03 11.65
C SER A 147 -9.89 -34.57 10.26
N PHE A 148 -11.10 -34.30 9.77
CA PHE A 148 -11.50 -34.63 8.39
C PHE A 148 -11.34 -33.47 7.41
N ILE A 149 -10.90 -32.30 7.88
CA ILE A 149 -10.51 -31.21 6.99
C ILE A 149 -9.38 -31.74 6.11
N TRP A 150 -9.47 -31.52 4.81
CA TRP A 150 -8.47 -31.91 3.82
C TRP A 150 -7.92 -30.71 3.06
N ASN A 151 -8.81 -29.80 2.65
CA ASN A 151 -8.44 -28.49 2.11
C ASN A 151 -9.02 -27.38 2.97
N ILE A 152 -8.23 -26.34 3.16
CA ILE A 152 -8.66 -25.05 3.70
C ILE A 152 -8.68 -24.07 2.54
N ILE A 153 -9.84 -23.45 2.35
CA ILE A 153 -10.09 -22.49 1.27
C ILE A 153 -10.33 -21.13 1.91
N ALA A 154 -9.68 -20.09 1.42
CA ALA A 154 -9.94 -18.72 1.82
C ALA A 154 -10.27 -17.87 0.58
N ASP A 155 -11.45 -17.27 0.58
CA ASP A 155 -11.88 -16.31 -0.41
C ASP A 155 -12.00 -14.94 0.24
N PHE A 156 -11.43 -13.91 -0.37
CA PHE A 156 -11.57 -12.55 0.13
C PHE A 156 -11.59 -11.52 -0.98
N THR A 157 -12.26 -10.41 -0.73
CA THR A 157 -12.40 -9.30 -1.66
C THR A 157 -11.90 -8.03 -1.01
N VAL A 158 -10.95 -7.36 -1.66
CA VAL A 158 -10.44 -6.05 -1.23
C VAL A 158 -11.07 -4.98 -2.11
N GLN A 159 -11.62 -3.95 -1.50
CA GLN A 159 -12.11 -2.78 -2.21
C GLN A 159 -11.00 -1.74 -2.36
N ILE A 160 -10.82 -1.27 -3.57
CA ILE A 160 -9.85 -0.25 -3.97
C ILE A 160 -10.64 0.77 -4.78
N ASP A 161 -11.03 1.86 -4.12
CA ASP A 161 -11.92 2.87 -4.68
C ASP A 161 -13.24 2.25 -5.17
N ASP A 162 -13.55 2.39 -6.47
CA ASP A 162 -14.74 1.83 -7.13
C ASP A 162 -14.50 0.42 -7.69
N HIS A 163 -13.31 -0.17 -7.49
CA HIS A 163 -12.98 -1.50 -7.97
C HIS A 163 -12.81 -2.48 -6.82
N SER A 164 -13.23 -3.71 -7.05
CA SER A 164 -13.00 -4.82 -6.12
C SER A 164 -12.10 -5.86 -6.76
N ILE A 165 -11.10 -6.35 -6.01
CA ILE A 165 -10.27 -7.48 -6.43
C ILE A 165 -10.57 -8.65 -5.51
N ARG A 166 -10.99 -9.78 -6.10
CA ARG A 166 -11.20 -11.02 -5.38
C ARG A 166 -9.95 -11.89 -5.45
N TYR A 167 -9.59 -12.47 -4.32
CA TYR A 167 -8.53 -13.44 -4.14
C TYR A 167 -9.13 -14.76 -3.68
N HIS A 168 -8.53 -15.84 -4.15
CA HIS A 168 -8.92 -17.19 -3.82
C HIS A 168 -7.66 -17.99 -3.47
N VAL A 169 -7.69 -18.66 -2.32
CA VAL A 169 -6.63 -19.51 -1.81
C VAL A 169 -7.22 -20.87 -1.54
N LEU A 170 -6.67 -21.90 -2.18
CA LEU A 170 -6.94 -23.29 -1.83
C LEU A 170 -5.63 -23.90 -1.35
N VAL A 171 -5.65 -24.43 -0.14
CA VAL A 171 -4.49 -25.05 0.48
C VAL A 171 -4.84 -26.43 0.99
N HIS A 172 -4.05 -27.39 0.54
CA HIS A 172 -3.89 -28.67 1.21
C HIS A 172 -2.69 -28.59 2.16
N PRO A 173 -2.87 -28.78 3.48
CA PRO A 173 -1.76 -28.85 4.43
C PRO A 173 -0.76 -29.96 4.09
N ARG A 174 0.52 -29.75 4.41
CA ARG A 174 1.59 -30.68 3.98
C ARG A 174 1.66 -31.98 4.78
N ASN A 175 1.21 -31.95 6.03
CA ASN A 175 1.38 -33.03 6.98
C ASN A 175 0.07 -33.76 7.27
N TYR A 176 -0.83 -33.79 6.27
CA TYR A 176 -2.08 -34.55 6.32
C TYR A 176 -1.89 -35.95 5.72
#